data_AF-A0A550GXD7-F1
#
_entry.id   AF-A0A550GXD7-F1
#
_cell.length_a   1.000
_cell.length_b   1.000
_cell.length_c   1.000
_cell.angle_alpha   90.00
_cell.angle_beta   90.00
_cell.angle_gamma   90.00
#
_symmetry.space_group_name_H-M   'P 1'
#
loop_
_entity.id
_entity.type
_entity.pdbx_description
1 polymer ?
#
loop_
_entity_poly.entity_id
_entity_poly.type
_entity_poly.pdbx_seq_one_letter_code
_entity_poly.pdbx_strand_id
1 'polypeptide(L)' 'MRRESTVVNLPRRARGVKVLKAVSSPLRLQILNLVFDNGSLSYTELMNSLKMNPSRDAGRFAYHLKF' A
#
# COMPACT_ATOMS: atom_id res chain seq x y z
N MET A 1 23.83 11.99 15.60
CA MET A 1 24.06 10.93 14.61
C MET A 1 22.81 10.78 13.74
N ARG A 2 22.74 11.46 12.59
CA ARG A 2 21.59 11.41 11.66
C ARG A 2 21.77 10.21 10.73
N ARG A 3 20.78 9.32 10.66
CA ARG A 3 20.79 8.19 9.72
C ARG A 3 20.39 8.72 8.34
N GLU A 4 21.33 8.73 7.40
CA GLU A 4 21.05 8.98 6.00
C GLU A 4 20.25 7.81 5.42
N SER A 5 19.09 8.12 4.83
CA SER A 5 18.26 7.14 4.13
C SER A 5 18.87 6.87 2.74
N THR A 6 19.63 5.79 2.61
CA THR A 6 20.17 5.34 1.33
C THR A 6 19.04 4.98 0.36
N VAL A 7 18.84 5.78 -0.68
CA VAL A 7 17.87 5.49 -1.75
C VAL A 7 18.43 4.34 -2.60
N VAL A 8 17.97 3.12 -2.34
CA VAL A 8 18.36 1.93 -3.10
C VAL A 8 17.77 2.03 -4.52
N ASN A 9 18.62 2.27 -5.52
CA ASN A 9 18.19 2.39 -6.91
C ASN A 9 17.92 1.00 -7.50
N LEU A 10 16.67 0.53 -7.42
CA LEU A 10 16.29 -0.78 -7.98
C LEU A 10 16.38 -0.76 -9.52
N PRO A 11 16.85 -1.86 -10.15
CA PRO A 11 16.83 -2.03 -11.60
C PRO A 11 15.43 -1.75 -12.16
N ARG A 12 15.32 -1.05 -13.30
CA ARG A 12 14.02 -0.68 -13.90
C ARG A 12 13.04 -1.86 -14.03
N ARG A 13 13.55 -3.04 -14.41
CA ARG A 13 12.77 -4.28 -14.52
C ARG A 13 12.16 -4.72 -13.17
N ALA A 14 12.89 -4.53 -12.07
CA ALA A 14 12.42 -4.86 -10.73
C ALA A 14 11.31 -3.90 -10.25
N ARG A 15 11.29 -2.65 -10.72
CA ARG A 15 10.19 -1.71 -10.44
C ARG A 15 8.90 -2.10 -11.14
N GLY A 16 8.97 -2.48 -12.42
CA GLY A 16 7.80 -2.92 -13.18
C GLY A 16 7.12 -4.14 -12.55
N VAL A 17 7.91 -5.13 -12.12
CA VAL A 17 7.38 -6.33 -11.44
C VAL A 17 6.69 -5.98 -10.11
N LYS A 18 7.17 -4.99 -9.35
CA LYS A 18 6.50 -4.53 -8.12
C LYS A 18 5.14 -3.91 -8.40
N VAL A 19 5.04 -3.07 -9.44
CA VAL A 19 3.77 -2.45 -9.85
C VAL A 19 2.79 -3.54 -10.29
N LEU A 20 3.22 -4.46 -11.15
CA LEU A 20 2.37 -5.58 -11.61
C LEU A 20 1.90 -6.46 -10.44
N LYS A 21 2.77 -6.71 -9.46
CA LYS A 21 2.37 -7.41 -8.23
C LYS A 21 1.37 -6.61 -7.41
N ALA A 22 1.52 -5.30 -7.28
CA ALA A 22 0.58 -4.46 -6.52
C ALA A 22 -0.82 -4.52 -7.13
N VAL A 23 -0.93 -4.35 -8.46
CA VAL A 23 -2.22 -4.36 -9.17
C VAL A 23 -2.85 -5.74 -9.28
N SER A 24 -2.08 -6.83 -9.14
CA SER A 24 -2.61 -8.21 -9.20
C SER A 24 -3.47 -8.60 -7.99
N SER A 25 -3.52 -7.78 -6.95
CA SER A 25 -4.38 -8.00 -5.78
C SER A 25 -5.55 -7.03 -5.82
N PRO A 26 -6.81 -7.53 -5.82
CA PRO A 26 -7.99 -6.66 -5.86
C PRO A 26 -8.00 -5.61 -4.74
N LEU A 27 -7.62 -6.01 -3.52
CA LEU A 27 -7.58 -5.10 -2.36
C LEU A 27 -6.48 -4.04 -2.50
N ARG A 28 -5.29 -4.39 -3.02
CA ARG A 28 -4.23 -3.40 -3.27
C ARG A 28 -4.60 -2.43 -4.39
N LEU A 29 -5.28 -2.91 -5.42
CA LEU A 29 -5.79 -2.05 -6.48
C LEU A 29 -6.86 -1.08 -5.95
N GLN A 30 -7.77 -1.54 -5.10
CA GLN A 30 -8.74 -0.67 -4.42
C GLN A 30 -8.05 0.39 -3.54
N ILE A 31 -7.03 0.00 -2.75
CA ILE A 31 -6.22 0.96 -1.98
C ILE A 31 -5.56 1.98 -2.91
N LEU A 32 -4.99 1.54 -4.03
CA LEU A 32 -4.34 2.42 -5.00
C LEU A 32 -5.32 3.42 -5.62
N ASN A 33 -6.52 2.98 -5.99
CA ASN A 33 -7.56 3.87 -6.52
C ASN A 33 -8.00 4.88 -5.45
N LEU A 34 -8.21 4.44 -4.21
CA LEU A 34 -8.61 5.33 -3.12
C LEU A 34 -7.58 6.46 -2.90
N VAL A 35 -6.28 6.15 -2.89
CA VAL A 35 -5.25 7.17 -2.73
C VAL A 35 -5.00 8.00 -3.98
N PHE A 36 -5.30 7.47 -5.17
CA PHE A 36 -5.25 8.22 -6.41
C PHE A 36 -6.37 9.27 -6.47
N ASP A 37 -7.59 8.87 -6.12
CA ASP A 37 -8.78 9.73 -6.19
C ASP A 37 -8.84 10.74 -5.04
N ASN A 38 -8.41 10.36 -3.83
CA ASN A 38 -8.59 11.15 -2.61
C ASN A 38 -7.27 11.71 -2.04
N GLY A 39 -6.13 11.44 -2.66
CA GLY A 39 -4.82 11.79 -2.14
C GLY A 39 -4.38 10.89 -0.97
N SER A 40 -3.55 11.43 -0.07
CA SER A 40 -3.06 10.64 1.08
C SER A 40 -4.18 10.36 2.08
N LEU A 41 -4.50 9.08 2.28
CA LEU A 41 -5.42 8.63 3.32
C LEU A 41 -4.63 7.97 4.45
N SER A 42 -5.04 8.21 5.70
CA SER A 42 -4.53 7.50 6.85
C SER A 42 -4.94 6.02 6.84
N TYR A 43 -4.25 5.22 7.65
CA TYR A 43 -4.57 3.81 7.85
C TYR A 43 -6.06 3.60 8.19
N THR A 44 -6.60 4.40 9.12
CA THR A 44 -7.99 4.31 9.56
C THR A 44 -8.98 4.74 8.49
N GLU A 45 -8.66 5.80 7.74
CA GLU A 45 -9.51 6.28 6.63
C GLU A 45 -9.60 5.26 5.50
N LEU A 46 -8.50 4.57 5.19
CA LEU A 46 -8.51 3.47 4.22
C LEU A 46 -9.38 2.30 4.72
N MET A 47 -9.23 1.89 5.98
CA MET A 47 -10.06 0.82 6.55
C MET A 47 -11.54 1.17 6.52
N ASN A 48 -11.89 2.41 6.85
CA ASN A 48 -13.26 2.92 6.82
C ASN A 48 -13.82 2.93 5.38
N SER A 49 -13.04 3.44 4.42
CA SER A 49 -13.45 3.51 3.00
C SER A 49 -13.66 2.12 2.40
N LEU A 50 -12.86 1.14 2.82
CA LEU A 50 -12.97 -0.27 2.41
C LEU A 50 -13.99 -1.07 3.22
N LYS A 51 -14.69 -0.43 4.18
CA LYS A 51 -15.67 -1.05 5.08
C LYS A 51 -15.11 -2.27 5.83
N MET A 52 -13.83 -2.22 6.19
CA MET A 52 -13.15 -3.27 6.93
C MET A 52 -13.36 -3.08 8.44
N ASN A 53 -13.47 -4.17 9.18
CA ASN A 53 -13.58 -4.11 10.64
C ASN A 53 -12.16 -4.03 11.26
N PRO A 54 -11.80 -2.96 12.00
CA PRO A 54 -10.47 -2.82 12.58
C PRO A 54 -10.05 -3.98 13.51
N SER A 55 -10.96 -4.52 14.30
CA SER A 55 -10.66 -5.61 15.25
C SER A 55 -10.41 -6.95 14.56
N ARG A 56 -11.08 -7.19 13.42
CA ARG A 56 -10.99 -8.48 12.70
C ARG A 56 -9.99 -8.44 11.55
N ASP A 57 -9.98 -7.33 10.81
CA ASP A 57 -9.38 -7.26 9.49
C ASP A 57 -8.05 -6.48 9.48
N ALA A 58 -7.64 -5.85 10.59
CA ALA A 58 -6.42 -5.02 10.63
C ALA A 58 -5.14 -5.79 10.27
N GLY A 59 -4.96 -7.00 10.80
CA GLY A 59 -3.78 -7.81 10.47
C GLY A 59 -3.71 -8.15 8.98
N ARG A 60 -4.86 -8.49 8.39
CA ARG A 60 -4.99 -8.75 6.95
C ARG A 60 -4.76 -7.49 6.14
N PHE A 61 -5.29 -6.35 6.55
CA PHE A 61 -5.10 -5.06 5.87
C PHE A 61 -3.61 -4.64 5.89
N ALA A 62 -2.94 -4.72 7.04
CA ALA A 62 -1.54 -4.38 7.18
C ALA A 62 -0.61 -5.23 6.30
N TYR A 63 -0.98 -6.49 6.03
CA TYR A 63 -0.25 -7.35 5.08
C TYR A 63 -0.13 -6.72 3.69
N HIS A 64 -1.17 -6.01 3.25
CA HIS A 64 -1.21 -5.38 1.93
C HIS A 64 -0.38 -4.10 1.81
N LEU A 65 -0.01 -3.47 2.94
CA LEU A 65 0.80 -2.24 2.96
C LEU A 65 2.31 -2.51 3.03
N LYS A 66 2.71 -3.73 3.44
CA LYS A 66 4.12 -4.07 3.66
C LYS A 66 4.93 -4.26 2.36
N PHE A 67 4.26 -4.44 1.21
CA PHE A 67 4.88 -4.92 -0.03
C PHE A 67 4.49 -4.14 -1.29
#